data_AF-A0AB34SL88-F1
#
_entry.id   AF-A0AB34SL88-F1
#
_cell.length_a   1.000
_cell.length_b   1.000
_cell.length_c   1.000
_cell.angle_alpha   90.00
_cell.angle_beta   90.00
_cell.angle_gamma   90.00
#
_symmetry.space_group_name_H-M   'P 1'
#
loop_
_entity.id
_entity.type
_entity.pdbx_description
1 polymer ?
#
loop_
_entity_poly.entity_id
_entity_poly.type
_entity_poly.pdbx_seq_one_letter_code
_entity_poly.pdbx_strand_id
1 'polypeptide(L)'
;MDVVQLHGSENFDFINLLKKNENHKFEIWKALSINNKIFLNEYVSYYMRMKNNCVMDNILIDGCNPGSGETYSLAPFKEIIKKECDLNNDFKFILAGGITPENVLLKIKEANPWGVDVSSGVEDINKDGVTMKSFDKMKDLINKIR
;
A
#
# COMPACT_ATOMS: atom_id res chain seq x y z
N MET A 1 9.39 -14.25 11.08
CA MET A 1 8.91 -13.04 10.40
C MET A 1 8.20 -13.52 9.17
N ASP A 2 6.92 -13.18 9.05
CA ASP A 2 6.02 -13.81 8.08
C ASP A 2 5.85 -12.95 6.83
N VAL A 3 6.25 -11.67 6.89
CA VAL A 3 6.18 -10.72 5.78
C VAL A 3 7.44 -9.86 5.75
N VAL A 4 7.96 -9.59 4.56
CA VAL A 4 8.97 -8.55 4.27
C VAL A 4 8.34 -7.50 3.36
N GLN A 5 8.29 -6.25 3.82
CA GLN A 5 7.81 -5.13 3.02
C GLN A 5 8.97 -4.33 2.43
N LEU A 6 9.03 -4.25 1.10
CA LEU A 6 10.07 -3.60 0.32
C LEU A 6 9.63 -2.20 -0.11
N HIS A 7 10.25 -1.17 0.48
CA HIS A 7 9.90 0.25 0.29
C HIS A 7 10.87 1.03 -0.60
N GLY A 8 12.03 0.45 -0.95
CA GLY A 8 13.04 1.11 -1.76
C GLY A 8 12.79 0.99 -3.27
N SER A 9 13.88 1.08 -4.01
CA SER A 9 13.94 0.91 -5.46
C SER A 9 14.36 -0.51 -5.86
N GLU A 10 14.02 -1.51 -5.06
CA GLU A 10 14.38 -2.91 -5.34
C GLU A 10 13.78 -3.35 -6.67
N ASN A 11 14.60 -3.95 -7.54
CA ASN A 11 14.16 -4.45 -8.86
C ASN A 11 13.65 -5.90 -8.80
N PHE A 12 13.09 -6.39 -9.91
CA PHE A 12 12.59 -7.77 -9.98
C PHE A 12 13.67 -8.83 -9.72
N ASP A 13 14.91 -8.60 -10.13
CA ASP A 13 16.01 -9.54 -9.90
C ASP A 13 16.30 -9.70 -8.40
N PHE A 14 16.36 -8.58 -7.68
CA PHE A 14 16.53 -8.58 -6.23
C PHE A 14 15.37 -9.28 -5.52
N ILE A 15 14.14 -8.99 -5.91
CA ILE A 15 12.94 -9.62 -5.33
C ILE A 15 12.95 -11.14 -5.58
N ASN A 16 13.32 -11.55 -6.79
CA ASN A 16 13.43 -12.96 -7.15
C ASN A 16 14.55 -13.67 -6.38
N LEU A 17 15.67 -12.98 -6.13
CA LEU A 17 16.76 -13.50 -5.32
C LEU A 17 16.33 -13.70 -3.86
N LEU A 18 15.54 -12.79 -3.30
CA LEU A 18 14.93 -12.97 -1.98
C LEU A 18 13.98 -14.18 -1.94
N LYS A 19 13.14 -14.34 -2.96
CA LYS A 19 12.18 -15.46 -3.06
C LYS A 19 12.85 -16.82 -3.23
N LYS A 20 14.01 -16.87 -3.90
CA LYS A 20 14.81 -18.08 -4.14
C LYS A 20 15.71 -18.48 -2.98
N ASN A 21 15.85 -17.64 -1.95
CA ASN A 21 16.66 -17.97 -0.79
C ASN A 21 16.07 -19.21 -0.09
N GLU A 22 16.90 -20.18 0.29
CA GLU A 22 16.45 -21.44 0.91
C GLU A 22 15.71 -21.22 2.24
N ASN A 23 15.89 -20.05 2.87
CA ASN A 23 15.18 -19.65 4.08
C ASN A 23 13.88 -18.86 3.81
N HIS A 24 13.44 -18.77 2.55
CA HIS A 24 12.23 -18.03 2.19
C HIS A 24 10.98 -18.73 2.74
N LYS A 25 10.43 -18.14 3.81
CA LYS A 25 9.19 -18.57 4.48
C LYS A 25 8.27 -17.38 4.80
N PHE A 26 8.47 -16.27 4.09
CA PHE A 26 7.77 -15.01 4.33
C PHE A 26 7.15 -14.50 3.03
N GLU A 27 6.04 -13.79 3.11
CA GLU A 27 5.49 -13.07 1.98
C GLU A 27 6.33 -11.84 1.64
N ILE A 28 6.40 -11.48 0.37
CA ILE A 28 7.06 -10.27 -0.10
C ILE A 28 5.98 -9.27 -0.52
N TRP A 29 5.95 -8.14 0.16
CA TRP A 29 5.04 -7.03 -0.13
C TRP A 29 5.83 -5.87 -0.74
N LYS A 30 5.49 -5.44 -1.95
CA LYS A 30 6.15 -4.28 -2.57
C LYS A 30 5.32 -3.01 -2.34
N ALA A 31 5.93 -2.02 -1.68
CA ALA A 31 5.37 -0.68 -1.59
C ALA A 31 5.76 0.14 -2.82
N LEU A 32 4.78 0.83 -3.40
CA LEU A 32 4.89 1.65 -4.60
C LEU A 32 4.30 3.03 -4.33
N SER A 33 5.09 4.07 -4.55
CA SER A 33 4.61 5.45 -4.47
C SER A 33 3.76 5.82 -5.68
N ILE A 34 2.62 6.48 -5.46
CA ILE A 34 1.77 6.98 -6.55
C ILE A 34 2.45 8.06 -7.41
N ASN A 35 3.45 8.74 -6.84
CA ASN A 35 4.19 9.80 -7.52
C ASN A 35 5.21 9.24 -8.53
N ASN A 36 5.66 7.99 -8.35
CA ASN A 36 6.53 7.32 -9.31
C ASN A 36 5.71 6.50 -10.31
N LYS A 37 5.10 7.21 -11.28
CA LYS A 37 4.20 6.60 -12.29
C LYS A 37 4.86 5.49 -13.11
N ILE A 38 6.17 5.59 -13.35
CA ILE A 38 6.92 4.58 -14.13
C ILE A 38 6.98 3.27 -13.35
N PHE A 39 7.46 3.31 -12.11
CA PHE A 39 7.52 2.11 -11.25
C PHE A 39 6.11 1.60 -10.93
N LEU A 40 5.17 2.50 -10.64
CA LEU A 40 3.80 2.13 -10.36
C LEU A 40 3.21 1.31 -11.52
N ASN A 41 3.35 1.78 -12.76
CA ASN A 41 2.86 1.06 -13.94
C ASN A 41 3.60 -0.27 -14.14
N GLU A 42 4.93 -0.25 -14.12
CA GLU A 42 5.74 -1.46 -14.33
C GLU A 42 5.38 -2.59 -13.37
N TYR A 43 5.30 -2.29 -12.07
CA TYR A 43 5.07 -3.30 -11.04
C TYR A 43 3.61 -3.76 -10.98
N VAL A 44 2.65 -2.84 -11.15
CA VAL A 44 1.22 -3.20 -11.19
C VAL A 44 0.94 -4.07 -12.42
N SER A 45 1.40 -3.67 -13.61
CA SER A 45 1.26 -4.47 -14.82
C SER A 45 1.91 -5.85 -14.67
N TYR A 46 3.12 -5.92 -14.09
CA TYR A 46 3.79 -7.19 -13.82
C TYR A 46 2.96 -8.09 -12.89
N TYR A 47 2.50 -7.55 -11.75
CA TYR A 47 1.73 -8.31 -10.78
C TYR A 47 0.42 -8.85 -11.36
N MET A 48 -0.31 -8.03 -12.11
CA MET A 48 -1.56 -8.43 -12.77
C MET A 48 -1.36 -9.51 -13.83
N ARG A 49 -0.26 -9.45 -14.58
CA ARG A 49 0.06 -10.43 -15.65
C ARG A 49 0.56 -11.77 -15.10
N MET A 50 1.37 -11.72 -14.03
CA MET A 50 2.02 -12.92 -13.51
C MET A 50 1.09 -13.78 -12.65
N LYS A 51 0.07 -13.20 -12.00
CA LYS A 51 -0.88 -13.90 -11.14
C LYS A 51 -0.16 -14.86 -10.16
N ASN A 52 -0.39 -16.16 -10.27
CA ASN A 52 0.20 -17.20 -9.41
C ASN A 52 1.73 -17.35 -9.54
N ASN A 53 2.34 -16.81 -10.59
CA ASN A 53 3.79 -16.84 -10.81
C ASN A 53 4.48 -15.53 -10.38
N CYS A 54 3.76 -14.63 -9.69
CA CYS A 54 4.34 -13.37 -9.26
C CYS A 54 5.41 -13.58 -8.18
N VAL A 55 6.53 -12.87 -8.31
CA VAL A 55 7.58 -12.85 -7.28
C VAL A 55 7.17 -12.02 -6.04
N MET A 56 6.10 -11.23 -6.14
CA MET A 56 5.52 -10.48 -5.04
C MET A 56 4.17 -11.09 -4.67
N ASP A 57 3.87 -11.14 -3.38
CA ASP A 57 2.63 -11.72 -2.88
C ASP A 57 1.55 -10.62 -2.73
N ASN A 58 1.94 -9.41 -2.32
CA ASN A 58 1.04 -8.26 -2.25
C ASN A 58 1.72 -6.96 -2.74
N ILE A 59 0.88 -6.02 -3.18
CA ILE A 59 1.29 -4.65 -3.50
C ILE A 59 0.62 -3.69 -2.54
N LEU A 60 1.42 -2.73 -2.06
CA LEU A 60 0.97 -1.61 -1.28
C LEU A 60 1.14 -0.32 -2.08
N ILE A 61 0.05 0.42 -2.27
CA ILE A 61 0.03 1.69 -3.00
C ILE A 61 0.09 2.81 -1.98
N ASP A 62 1.24 3.46 -1.87
CA ASP A 62 1.46 4.57 -0.97
C ASP A 62 1.26 5.89 -1.71
N GLY A 63 0.31 6.69 -1.24
CA GLY A 63 0.10 8.00 -1.81
C GLY A 63 0.80 9.14 -1.10
N CYS A 64 1.55 8.89 -0.03
CA CYS A 64 2.04 9.97 0.80
C CYS A 64 3.26 10.69 0.21
N ASN A 65 3.15 12.02 0.17
CA ASN A 65 4.22 12.91 0.62
C ASN A 65 4.00 13.13 2.13
N PRO A 66 4.84 12.59 3.03
CA PRO A 66 4.67 12.79 4.46
C PRO A 66 4.69 14.27 4.83
N GLY A 67 3.72 14.71 5.66
CA GLY A 67 3.71 16.03 6.29
C GLY A 67 2.91 17.15 5.59
N SER A 68 2.31 16.93 4.40
CA SER A 68 1.62 18.01 3.69
C SER A 68 0.16 18.26 4.11
N GLY A 69 -0.49 17.29 4.77
CA GLY A 69 -1.93 17.36 5.06
C GLY A 69 -2.83 17.27 3.81
N GLU A 70 -2.27 17.10 2.61
CA GLU A 70 -3.02 17.02 1.36
C GLU A 70 -3.48 15.59 1.06
N THR A 71 -4.73 15.44 0.68
CA THR A 71 -5.25 14.22 0.05
C THR A 71 -4.62 14.07 -1.34
N TYR A 72 -3.78 13.06 -1.54
CA TYR A 72 -3.24 12.76 -2.87
C TYR A 72 -4.33 12.18 -3.79
N SER A 73 -4.19 12.44 -5.08
CA SER A 73 -5.11 11.90 -6.09
C SER A 73 -4.74 10.47 -6.45
N LEU A 74 -5.73 9.57 -6.39
CA LEU A 74 -5.61 8.18 -6.86
C LEU A 74 -5.72 8.04 -8.38
N ALA A 75 -5.87 9.14 -9.12
CA ALA A 75 -6.09 9.11 -10.57
C ALA A 75 -5.01 8.34 -11.35
N PRO A 76 -3.70 8.52 -11.12
CA PRO A 76 -2.67 7.78 -11.86
C PRO A 76 -2.79 6.27 -11.68
N PHE A 77 -3.07 5.83 -10.46
CA PHE A 77 -3.28 4.42 -10.16
C PHE A 77 -4.55 3.89 -10.85
N LYS A 78 -5.67 4.63 -10.78
CA LYS A 78 -6.91 4.26 -11.47
C LYS A 78 -6.75 4.16 -12.99
N GLU A 79 -5.94 5.03 -13.60
CA GLU A 79 -5.65 4.97 -15.03
C GLU A 79 -4.89 3.69 -15.40
N ILE A 80 -3.92 3.27 -14.58
CA ILE A 80 -3.16 2.03 -14.78
C ILE A 80 -4.08 0.83 -14.63
N ILE A 81 -4.86 0.78 -13.55
CA ILE A 81 -5.82 -0.28 -13.32
C ILE A 81 -6.82 -0.35 -14.48
N LYS A 82 -7.39 0.77 -14.94
CA LYS A 82 -8.31 0.77 -16.08
C LYS A 82 -7.69 0.25 -17.38
N LYS A 83 -6.39 0.47 -17.61
CA LYS A 83 -5.67 -0.03 -18.80
C LYS A 83 -5.43 -1.53 -18.75
N GLU A 84 -5.15 -2.08 -17.56
CA GLU A 84 -4.88 -3.51 -17.37
C GLU A 84 -6.15 -4.32 -17.07
N CYS A 85 -7.20 -3.67 -16.56
CA CYS A 85 -8.51 -4.23 -16.23
C CYS A 85 -9.50 -4.21 -17.41
N ASP A 86 -9.15 -4.91 -18.49
CA ASP A 86 -10.18 -5.71 -19.20
C ASP A 86 -10.52 -6.99 -18.39
N LEU A 87 -9.70 -7.26 -17.38
CA LEU A 87 -9.81 -8.37 -16.44
C LEU A 87 -10.54 -7.87 -15.19
N ASN A 88 -11.63 -8.57 -14.85
CA ASN A 88 -12.49 -8.43 -13.66
C ASN A 88 -11.80 -7.85 -12.41
N ASN A 89 -12.58 -7.17 -11.56
CA ASN A 89 -12.31 -6.50 -10.27
C ASN A 89 -11.50 -7.27 -9.19
N ASP A 90 -10.58 -8.15 -9.57
CA ASP A 90 -9.82 -9.05 -8.71
C ASP A 90 -8.45 -8.49 -8.31
N PHE A 91 -8.10 -7.26 -8.72
CA PHE A 91 -6.85 -6.64 -8.28
C PHE A 91 -6.92 -6.28 -6.80
N LYS A 92 -6.31 -7.12 -5.97
CA LYS A 92 -6.16 -6.88 -4.54
C LYS A 92 -4.89 -6.11 -4.27
N PHE A 93 -5.03 -5.00 -3.55
CA PHE A 93 -3.92 -4.18 -3.11
C PHE A 93 -4.22 -3.56 -1.75
N ILE A 94 -3.17 -3.14 -1.06
CA ILE A 94 -3.27 -2.41 0.19
C ILE A 94 -3.07 -0.93 -0.10
N LEU A 95 -3.96 -0.07 0.39
CA LEU A 95 -3.80 1.37 0.27
C LEU A 95 -3.08 1.93 1.50
N ALA A 96 -2.07 2.75 1.30
CA ALA A 96 -1.31 3.40 2.36
C ALA A 96 -1.14 4.89 2.11
N GLY A 97 -0.63 5.58 3.13
CA GLY A 97 -0.26 6.99 3.06
C GLY A 97 -1.38 7.91 3.53
N GLY A 98 -1.12 8.71 4.57
CA GLY A 98 -2.04 9.72 5.07
C GLY A 98 -3.48 9.22 5.34
N ILE A 99 -3.65 7.96 5.72
CA ILE A 99 -4.97 7.41 6.08
C ILE A 99 -5.24 7.79 7.53
N THR A 100 -6.42 8.35 7.79
CA THR A 100 -6.85 8.79 9.12
C THR A 100 -8.28 8.29 9.38
N PRO A 101 -8.75 8.26 10.64
CA PRO A 101 -10.13 7.90 10.93
C PRO A 101 -11.14 8.79 10.20
N GLU A 102 -10.80 10.04 9.88
CA GLU A 102 -11.68 11.00 9.19
C GLU A 102 -11.81 10.70 7.69
N ASN A 103 -10.75 10.18 7.05
CA ASN A 103 -10.71 10.02 5.59
C ASN A 103 -10.80 8.56 5.10
N VAL A 104 -10.66 7.57 6.00
CA VAL A 104 -10.53 6.16 5.62
C VAL A 104 -11.73 5.65 4.80
N LEU A 105 -12.96 6.02 5.16
CA LEU A 105 -14.16 5.61 4.43
C LEU A 105 -14.22 6.18 3.02
N LEU A 106 -13.80 7.44 2.84
CA LEU A 106 -13.72 8.08 1.54
C LEU A 106 -12.68 7.37 0.66
N LYS A 107 -11.49 7.09 1.22
CA LYS A 107 -10.42 6.39 0.51
C LYS A 107 -10.80 4.96 0.11
N ILE A 108 -11.48 4.23 1.00
CA ILE A 108 -12.01 2.89 0.69
C ILE A 108 -13.04 2.99 -0.44
N LYS A 109 -14.00 3.90 -0.36
CA LYS A 109 -15.00 4.11 -1.41
C LYS A 109 -14.36 4.51 -2.74
N GLU A 110 -13.29 5.29 -2.71
CA GLU A 110 -12.63 5.80 -3.89
C GLU A 110 -11.79 4.75 -4.62
N ALA A 111 -11.07 3.89 -3.86
CA ALA A 111 -10.06 2.99 -4.40
C ALA A 111 -10.48 1.50 -4.37
N ASN A 112 -11.48 1.15 -3.55
CA ASN A 112 -11.88 -0.21 -3.24
C ASN A 112 -10.68 -1.15 -2.94
N PRO A 113 -9.79 -0.78 -1.98
CA PRO A 113 -8.63 -1.58 -1.67
C PRO A 113 -9.02 -2.86 -0.93
N TRP A 114 -8.16 -3.87 -0.98
CA TRP A 114 -8.33 -5.09 -0.18
C TRP A 114 -8.04 -4.85 1.31
N GLY A 115 -7.14 -3.92 1.61
CA GLY A 115 -6.80 -3.49 2.96
C GLY A 115 -6.27 -2.06 3.00
N VAL A 116 -6.15 -1.52 4.21
CA VAL A 116 -5.50 -0.21 4.44
C VAL A 116 -4.32 -0.39 5.39
N ASP A 117 -3.23 0.31 5.10
CA ASP A 117 -2.06 0.43 5.97
C ASP A 117 -1.99 1.85 6.54
N VAL A 118 -1.82 1.94 7.87
CA VAL A 118 -1.96 3.18 8.61
C VAL A 118 -0.79 3.34 9.56
N SER A 119 -0.10 4.48 9.44
CA SER A 119 0.98 4.86 10.34
C SER A 119 0.65 6.13 11.12
N SER A 120 1.02 7.32 10.61
CA SER A 120 0.91 8.58 11.35
C SER A 120 -0.51 9.07 11.60
N GLY A 121 -1.50 8.67 10.79
CA GLY A 121 -2.88 9.11 10.96
C GLY A 121 -3.58 8.57 12.22
N VAL A 122 -2.96 7.64 12.93
CA VAL A 122 -3.41 7.13 14.24
C VAL A 122 -2.41 7.43 15.35
N GLU A 123 -1.56 8.45 15.17
CA GLU A 123 -0.64 8.92 16.19
C GLU A 123 -1.16 10.18 16.90
N ASP A 124 -0.76 10.33 18.16
CA ASP A 124 -0.84 11.57 18.94
C ASP A 124 0.56 12.11 19.20
N ILE A 125 0.68 13.42 19.39
CA ILE A 125 1.91 14.08 19.80
C ILE A 125 1.74 14.47 21.27
N ASN A 126 2.63 13.98 22.14
CA ASN A 126 2.60 14.35 23.54
C ASN A 126 3.14 15.77 23.78
N LYS A 127 3.10 16.25 25.03
CA LYS A 127 3.55 17.61 25.39
C LYS A 127 5.02 17.88 25.08
N ASP A 128 5.84 16.82 24.99
CA ASP A 128 7.27 16.89 24.71
C ASP A 128 7.59 16.73 23.22
N GLY A 129 6.56 16.69 22.36
CA GLY A 129 6.72 16.55 20.90
C GLY A 129 6.96 15.11 20.42
N VAL A 130 6.82 14.10 21.28
CA VAL A 130 7.02 12.68 20.93
C VAL A 130 5.73 12.11 20.33
N THR A 131 5.85 11.47 19.17
CA THR A 131 4.74 10.75 18.52
C THR A 131 4.52 9.39 19.16
N MET A 132 3.26 9.04 19.43
CA MET A 132 2.86 7.76 19.98
C MET A 132 1.58 7.27 19.32
N LYS A 133 1.42 5.94 19.16
CA LYS A 133 0.16 5.38 18.65
C LYS A 133 -0.98 5.65 19.62
N SER A 134 -2.06 6.21 19.10
CA SER A 134 -3.27 6.57 19.83
C SER A 134 -4.25 5.43 19.82
N PHE A 135 -4.55 4.86 21.00
CA PHE A 135 -5.53 3.79 21.12
C PHE A 135 -6.91 4.22 20.63
N ASP A 136 -7.33 5.45 20.95
CA ASP A 136 -8.65 5.95 20.58
C ASP A 136 -8.78 6.14 19.06
N LYS A 137 -7.75 6.69 18.39
CA LYS A 137 -7.75 6.81 16.92
C LYS A 137 -7.72 5.46 16.23
N MET A 138 -6.92 4.50 16.73
CA MET A 138 -6.91 3.14 16.19
C MET A 138 -8.28 2.46 16.33
N LYS A 139 -8.92 2.61 17.50
CA LYS A 139 -10.26 2.05 17.76
C LYS A 139 -11.31 2.68 16.85
N ASP A 140 -11.31 4.01 16.70
CA ASP A 140 -12.23 4.72 15.81
C ASP A 140 -12.05 4.27 14.35
N LEU A 141 -10.80 4.18 13.88
CA LEU A 141 -10.51 3.72 12.52
C LEU A 141 -11.03 2.30 12.27
N ILE A 142 -10.77 1.36 13.20
CA ILE A 142 -11.23 -0.03 13.07
C ILE A 142 -12.77 -0.11 13.07
N ASN A 143 -13.43 0.65 13.96
CA ASN A 143 -14.89 0.68 14.05
C ASN A 143 -15.57 1.26 12.82
N LYS A 144 -14.90 2.16 12.09
CA LYS A 144 -15.42 2.70 10.82
C LYS A 144 -15.33 1.69 9.68
N ILE A 145 -14.33 0.80 9.68
CA ILE A 145 -14.08 -0.16 8.60
C ILE A 145 -14.92 -1.43 8.74
N ARG A 146 -15.19 -1.86 9.98
CA ARG A 146 -15.98 -3.07 10.30
C ARG A 146 -17.47 -2.83 10.22
#